data_AF-K3XLW1-F1
#
_entry.id   AF-K3XLW1-F1
#
_cell.length_a   1.000
_cell.length_b   1.000
_cell.length_c   1.000
_cell.angle_alpha   90.00
_cell.angle_beta   90.00
_cell.angle_gamma   90.00
#
_symmetry.space_group_name_H-M   'P 1'
#
loop_
_entity.id
_entity.type
_entity.pdbx_description
1 polymer ?
#
loop_
_entity_poly.entity_id
_entity_poly.type
_entity_poly.pdbx_seq_one_letter_code
_entity_poly.pdbx_strand_id
1 'polypeptide(L)'
;MSAEELRLELDELRQLEGLAKRPRVQSLLANEIRIVEAKLAKATAPAPEPQAALSAPARPGLNYVTLGSFSWDQDNEKIRIYVFLEGVEQEKVETVFKPMSVDIKFHDVKGKNYRCAIPKLNKEIVPEKCKVVVKPTKVVVTLCKASKGNWLDLYFKEDKFKPSMDKEKDPMSGIMDLMKNMYEEGDEDMKRTIAKAWTDARSGKTTDSLSGLH
;
A
#
# COMPACT_ATOMS: atom_id res chain seq x y z
N MET A 1 -15.68 7.30 19.99
CA MET A 1 -14.64 6.43 20.55
C MET A 1 -14.24 6.95 21.90
N SER A 2 -15.12 6.71 22.87
CA SER A 2 -14.78 6.79 24.29
C SER A 2 -13.80 5.67 24.66
N ALA A 3 -13.08 5.81 25.76
CA ALA A 3 -12.17 4.75 26.24
C ALA A 3 -12.92 3.44 26.57
N GLU A 4 -14.22 3.50 26.84
CA GLU A 4 -15.10 2.35 27.06
C GLU A 4 -15.43 1.63 25.74
N GLU A 5 -15.76 2.36 24.67
CA GLU A 5 -15.97 1.79 23.34
C GLU A 5 -14.71 1.05 22.85
N LEU A 6 -13.52 1.62 23.07
CA LEU A 6 -12.24 1.00 22.70
C LEU A 6 -11.94 -0.29 23.50
N ARG A 7 -12.43 -0.40 24.73
CA ARG A 7 -12.28 -1.63 25.54
C ARG A 7 -13.17 -2.74 25.01
N LEU A 8 -14.43 -2.43 24.70
CA LEU A 8 -15.37 -3.39 24.11
C LEU A 8 -14.88 -3.89 22.75
N GLU A 9 -14.37 -2.99 21.90
CA GLU A 9 -13.80 -3.34 20.60
C GLU A 9 -12.56 -4.25 20.74
N LEU A 10 -11.70 -3.98 21.73
CA LEU A 10 -10.53 -4.79 22.02
C LEU A 10 -10.91 -6.21 22.48
N ASP A 11 -11.92 -6.33 23.36
CA ASP A 11 -12.41 -7.62 23.83
C ASP A 11 -13.02 -8.43 22.69
N GLU A 12 -13.79 -7.80 21.81
CA GLU A 12 -14.37 -8.45 20.62
C GLU A 12 -13.28 -8.93 19.65
N LEU A 13 -12.27 -8.10 19.36
CA LEU A 13 -11.15 -8.47 18.49
C LEU A 13 -10.36 -9.67 19.03
N ARG A 14 -10.14 -9.74 20.35
CA ARG A 14 -9.48 -10.88 21.00
C ARG A 14 -10.31 -12.16 20.92
N GLN A 15 -11.62 -12.08 21.06
CA GLN A 15 -12.51 -13.23 20.85
C GLN A 15 -12.44 -13.73 19.40
N LEU A 16 -12.47 -12.82 18.42
CA LEU A 16 -12.39 -13.17 17.00
C LEU A 16 -11.02 -13.77 16.63
N GLU A 17 -9.93 -13.29 17.22
CA GLU A 17 -8.59 -13.86 17.02
C GLU A 17 -8.54 -15.33 17.49
N GLY A 18 -9.13 -15.63 18.65
CA GLY A 18 -9.20 -17.01 19.18
C GLY A 18 -10.05 -17.96 18.33
N LEU A 19 -11.04 -17.44 17.60
CA LEU A 19 -11.86 -18.22 16.68
C LEU A 19 -11.20 -18.41 15.31
N ALA A 20 -10.27 -17.52 14.93
CA ALA A 20 -9.60 -17.58 13.63
C ALA A 20 -8.60 -18.74 13.56
N LYS A 21 -8.74 -19.61 12.55
CA LYS A 21 -7.85 -20.76 12.31
C LYS A 21 -6.82 -20.55 11.20
N ARG A 22 -6.98 -19.49 10.40
CA ARG A 22 -6.12 -19.20 9.25
C ARG A 22 -5.01 -18.24 9.66
N PRO A 23 -3.72 -18.54 9.43
CA PRO A 23 -2.60 -17.71 9.87
C PRO A 23 -2.68 -16.25 9.39
N ARG A 24 -3.10 -16.04 8.12
CA ARG A 24 -3.28 -14.70 7.57
C ARG A 24 -4.35 -13.88 8.30
N VAL A 25 -5.42 -14.53 8.76
CA VAL A 25 -6.53 -13.87 9.47
C VAL A 25 -6.13 -13.54 10.90
N GLN A 26 -5.42 -14.45 11.57
CA GLN A 26 -4.83 -14.21 12.88
C GLN A 26 -3.87 -13.02 12.86
N SER A 27 -2.97 -12.94 11.88
CA SER A 27 -2.03 -11.80 11.76
C SER A 27 -2.73 -10.45 11.54
N LEU A 28 -3.86 -10.44 10.82
CA LEU A 28 -4.65 -9.22 10.62
C LEU A 28 -5.32 -8.78 11.92
N LEU A 29 -5.96 -9.71 12.64
CA LEU A 29 -6.62 -9.43 13.91
C LEU A 29 -5.60 -9.00 14.98
N ALA A 30 -4.45 -9.69 15.08
CA ALA A 30 -3.35 -9.33 15.98
C ALA A 30 -2.76 -7.93 15.70
N ASN A 31 -2.78 -7.50 14.44
CA ASN A 31 -2.36 -6.14 14.10
C ASN A 31 -3.39 -5.11 14.54
N GLU A 32 -4.68 -5.38 14.35
CA GLU A 32 -5.75 -4.47 14.77
C GLU A 32 -5.84 -4.37 16.29
N ILE A 33 -5.68 -5.49 17.02
CA ILE A 33 -5.58 -5.51 18.49
C ILE A 33 -4.48 -4.58 18.96
N ARG A 34 -3.27 -4.65 18.39
CA ARG A 34 -2.15 -3.75 18.75
C ARG A 34 -2.47 -2.27 18.49
N ILE A 35 -3.18 -1.97 17.41
CA ILE A 35 -3.59 -0.60 17.08
C ILE A 35 -4.60 -0.08 18.12
N VAL A 36 -5.58 -0.89 18.50
CA VAL A 36 -6.60 -0.52 19.51
C VAL A 36 -5.99 -0.43 20.90
N GLU A 37 -5.08 -1.32 21.28
CA GLU A 37 -4.30 -1.26 22.53
C GLU A 37 -3.50 0.05 22.63
N ALA A 38 -2.82 0.46 21.56
CA ALA A 38 -2.08 1.72 21.54
C ALA A 38 -3.00 2.95 21.66
N LYS A 39 -4.19 2.91 21.05
CA LYS A 39 -5.21 3.95 21.19
C LYS A 39 -5.76 4.01 22.62
N LEU A 40 -6.01 2.85 23.24
CA LEU A 40 -6.51 2.76 24.61
C LEU A 40 -5.46 3.26 25.61
N ALA A 41 -4.19 2.85 25.46
CA ALA A 41 -3.09 3.33 26.30
C ALA A 41 -2.91 4.85 26.23
N LYS A 42 -3.08 5.45 25.04
CA LYS A 42 -3.04 6.91 24.85
C LYS A 42 -4.25 7.62 25.46
N ALA A 43 -5.39 6.93 25.60
CA ALA A 43 -6.61 7.46 26.20
C ALA A 43 -6.66 7.32 27.74
N THR A 44 -5.88 6.39 28.32
CA THR A 44 -5.86 6.11 29.77
C THR A 44 -4.57 6.53 30.48
N ALA A 45 -3.53 6.98 29.76
CA ALA A 45 -2.31 7.47 30.38
C ALA A 45 -2.56 8.72 31.24
N PRO A 46 -2.14 8.74 32.52
CA PRO A 46 -2.06 9.95 33.32
C PRO A 46 -1.06 10.93 32.68
N ALA A 47 -1.38 12.22 32.68
CA ALA A 47 -0.51 13.27 32.17
C ALA A 47 0.90 13.17 32.80
N PRO A 48 1.98 13.05 32.01
CA PRO A 48 3.33 13.20 32.55
C PRO A 48 3.58 14.69 32.79
N GLU A 49 3.97 15.02 34.02
CA GLU A 49 4.50 16.34 34.36
C GLU A 49 5.75 16.68 33.51
N PRO A 50 5.91 17.93 33.08
CA PRO A 50 6.93 18.31 32.12
C PRO A 50 8.30 18.49 32.79
N GLN A 51 9.24 17.57 32.53
CA GLN A 51 10.66 17.83 32.75
C GLN A 51 11.23 18.61 31.57
N ALA A 52 11.70 19.81 31.87
CA ALA A 52 12.35 20.73 30.95
C ALA A 52 13.70 20.16 30.46
N ALA A 53 13.85 20.06 29.14
CA ALA A 53 15.14 20.10 28.48
C ALA A 53 15.02 20.97 27.22
N LEU A 54 15.92 21.96 27.16
CA LEU A 54 15.95 23.06 26.22
C LEU A 54 16.25 22.61 24.78
N SER A 55 15.38 22.95 23.82
CA SER A 55 15.80 23.27 22.45
C SER A 55 14.70 24.00 21.67
N ALA A 56 14.92 25.29 21.40
CA ALA A 56 14.31 26.12 20.34
C ALA A 56 12.75 26.23 20.30
N PRO A 57 12.15 27.29 19.73
CA PRO A 57 10.70 27.44 19.69
C PRO A 57 10.09 26.46 18.67
N ALA A 58 9.87 25.22 19.09
CA ALA A 58 9.04 24.28 18.39
C ALA A 58 7.59 24.78 18.49
N ARG A 59 7.04 25.20 17.36
CA ARG A 59 5.63 25.53 17.15
C ARG A 59 4.77 24.43 17.82
N PRO A 60 3.64 24.76 18.45
CA PRO A 60 2.79 23.79 19.14
C PRO A 60 2.60 22.57 18.24
N GLY A 61 3.13 21.43 18.69
CA GLY A 61 3.14 20.19 17.93
C GLY A 61 1.70 19.77 17.68
N LEU A 62 1.19 20.09 16.50
CA LEU A 62 -0.13 19.70 16.06
C LEU A 62 -0.14 18.16 16.00
N ASN A 63 -0.85 17.55 16.94
CA ASN A 63 -1.10 16.11 16.89
C ASN A 63 -1.95 15.82 15.66
N TYR A 64 -1.37 15.21 14.63
CA TYR A 64 -2.08 14.81 13.42
C TYR A 64 -2.55 13.36 13.52
N VAL A 65 -3.84 13.16 13.31
CA VAL A 65 -4.45 11.87 13.10
C VAL A 65 -4.27 11.49 11.63
N THR A 66 -3.70 10.32 11.34
CA THR A 66 -3.65 9.79 9.98
C THR A 66 -5.07 9.53 9.48
N LEU A 67 -5.39 10.03 8.29
CA LEU A 67 -6.68 9.79 7.65
C LEU A 67 -6.83 8.29 7.33
N GLY A 68 -7.78 7.63 8.01
CA GLY A 68 -7.98 6.18 7.92
C GLY A 68 -8.59 5.70 6.60
N SER A 69 -9.26 6.57 5.85
CA SER A 69 -9.75 6.24 4.50
C SER A 69 -9.88 7.49 3.63
N PHE A 70 -9.46 7.38 2.38
CA PHE A 70 -9.73 8.33 1.31
C PHE A 70 -10.03 7.54 0.04
N SER A 71 -10.77 8.15 -0.88
CA SER A 71 -11.05 7.54 -2.19
C SER A 71 -10.28 8.27 -3.27
N TRP A 72 -9.96 7.62 -4.37
CA TRP A 72 -9.32 8.31 -5.49
C TRP A 72 -9.83 7.78 -6.83
N ASP A 73 -9.82 8.64 -7.82
CA ASP A 73 -10.09 8.30 -9.22
C ASP A 73 -9.04 8.96 -10.11
N GLN A 74 -9.04 8.61 -11.39
CA GLN A 74 -8.14 9.21 -12.37
C GLN A 74 -8.79 9.31 -13.74
N ASP A 75 -8.30 10.27 -14.52
CA ASP A 75 -8.44 10.29 -15.98
C ASP A 75 -7.06 10.07 -16.63
N ASN A 76 -6.92 10.33 -17.93
CA ASN A 76 -5.66 10.12 -18.64
C ASN A 76 -4.53 11.05 -18.16
N GLU A 77 -4.86 12.21 -17.58
CA GLU A 77 -3.91 13.29 -17.27
C GLU A 77 -3.86 13.65 -15.78
N LYS A 78 -4.91 13.35 -15.02
CA LYS A 78 -5.10 13.82 -13.65
C LYS A 78 -5.55 12.68 -12.74
N ILE A 79 -5.21 12.82 -11.47
CA ILE A 79 -5.67 11.97 -10.37
C ILE A 79 -6.44 12.87 -9.41
N ARG A 80 -7.61 12.42 -8.95
CA ARG A 80 -8.43 13.11 -7.97
C ARG A 80 -8.50 12.27 -6.71
N ILE A 81 -8.03 12.82 -5.60
CA ILE A 81 -8.13 12.22 -4.27
C ILE A 81 -9.24 12.94 -3.51
N TYR A 82 -10.19 12.17 -2.98
CA TYR A 82 -11.32 12.62 -2.18
C TYR A 82 -11.09 12.28 -0.72
N VAL A 83 -11.02 13.32 0.10
CA VAL A 83 -10.92 13.24 1.54
C VAL A 83 -12.25 13.70 2.13
N PHE A 84 -13.00 12.79 2.75
CA PHE A 84 -14.30 13.11 3.34
C PHE A 84 -14.10 13.70 4.75
N LEU A 85 -13.91 15.01 4.80
CA LEU A 85 -13.82 15.78 6.03
C LEU A 85 -14.77 16.98 5.94
N GLU A 86 -15.62 17.13 6.95
CA GLU A 86 -16.56 18.24 7.08
C GLU A 86 -15.99 19.36 7.93
N GLY A 87 -16.31 20.60 7.58
CA GLY A 87 -15.87 21.77 8.35
C GLY A 87 -14.39 22.08 8.17
N VAL A 88 -13.80 21.65 7.04
CA VAL A 88 -12.45 22.06 6.67
C VAL A 88 -12.49 23.48 6.13
N GLU A 89 -11.65 24.34 6.68
CA GLU A 89 -11.41 25.69 6.16
C GLU A 89 -10.21 25.67 5.22
N GLN A 90 -10.30 26.32 4.05
CA GLN A 90 -9.24 26.31 3.05
C GLN A 90 -7.91 26.90 3.57
N GLU A 91 -7.97 27.89 4.45
CA GLU A 91 -6.80 28.52 5.08
C GLU A 91 -6.08 27.59 6.06
N LYS A 92 -6.79 26.60 6.60
CA LYS A 92 -6.27 25.61 7.55
C LYS A 92 -5.79 24.33 6.86
N VAL A 93 -5.64 24.35 5.52
CA VAL A 93 -5.09 23.24 4.74
C VAL A 93 -3.68 23.57 4.26
N GLU A 94 -2.70 22.84 4.76
CA GLU A 94 -1.31 22.90 4.27
C GLU A 94 -1.08 21.74 3.31
N THR A 95 -0.58 22.03 2.10
CA THR A 95 -0.30 21.01 1.08
C THR A 95 1.13 21.12 0.58
N VAL A 96 1.80 19.99 0.50
CA VAL A 96 3.17 19.87 -0.01
C VAL A 96 3.16 18.84 -1.13
N PHE A 97 3.28 19.33 -2.36
CA PHE A 97 3.41 18.50 -3.55
C PHE A 97 4.90 18.35 -3.91
N LYS A 98 5.37 17.12 -4.03
CA LYS A 98 6.68 16.79 -4.62
C LYS A 98 6.46 15.89 -5.83
N PRO A 99 7.43 15.76 -6.75
CA PRO A 99 7.26 14.95 -7.95
C PRO A 99 6.82 13.51 -7.67
N MET A 100 7.26 12.91 -6.57
CA MET A 100 6.93 11.52 -6.22
C MET A 100 6.20 11.35 -4.88
N SER A 101 5.79 12.44 -4.22
CA SER A 101 5.13 12.34 -2.91
C SER A 101 4.15 13.49 -2.68
N VAL A 102 3.11 13.24 -1.90
CA VAL A 102 2.12 14.25 -1.54
C VAL A 102 1.89 14.21 -0.05
N ASP A 103 1.88 15.37 0.60
CA ASP A 103 1.56 15.50 2.03
C ASP A 103 0.53 16.60 2.21
N ILE A 104 -0.56 16.28 2.90
CA ILE A 104 -1.70 17.15 3.08
C ILE A 104 -2.06 17.14 4.55
N LYS A 105 -2.02 18.31 5.16
CA LYS A 105 -2.33 18.50 6.56
C LYS A 105 -3.56 19.38 6.67
N PHE A 106 -4.52 18.92 7.43
CA PHE A 106 -5.73 19.64 7.79
C PHE A 106 -5.60 20.02 9.26
N HIS A 107 -5.69 21.30 9.55
CA HIS A 107 -5.55 21.85 10.89
C HIS A 107 -6.92 22.18 11.45
N ASP A 108 -7.11 21.93 12.75
CA ASP A 108 -8.29 22.37 13.51
C ASP A 108 -9.64 22.02 12.85
N VAL A 109 -9.74 20.79 12.31
CA VAL A 109 -10.99 20.24 11.79
C VAL A 109 -11.75 19.64 12.97
N LYS A 110 -12.79 20.35 13.45
CA LYS A 110 -13.56 19.96 14.63
C LYS A 110 -12.66 19.71 15.86
N GLY A 111 -11.63 20.55 16.06
CA GLY A 111 -10.67 20.45 17.16
C GLY A 111 -9.61 19.34 17.02
N LYS A 112 -9.48 18.73 15.82
CA LYS A 112 -8.48 17.70 15.53
C LYS A 112 -7.69 18.07 14.27
N ASN A 113 -6.41 17.70 14.24
CA ASN A 113 -5.62 17.82 13.02
C ASN A 113 -5.59 16.47 12.31
N TYR A 114 -5.68 16.49 10.99
CA TYR A 114 -5.61 15.29 10.15
C TYR A 114 -4.45 15.41 9.17
N ARG A 115 -3.81 14.29 8.85
CA ARG A 115 -2.76 14.24 7.82
C ARG A 115 -3.00 13.09 6.86
N CYS A 116 -2.93 13.39 5.57
CA CYS A 116 -2.92 12.44 4.48
C CYS A 116 -1.57 12.57 3.77
N ALA A 117 -0.69 11.59 3.97
CA ALA A 117 0.64 11.57 3.38
C ALA A 117 0.81 10.31 2.52
N ILE A 118 1.18 10.52 1.26
CA ILE A 118 1.56 9.47 0.31
C ILE A 118 3.06 9.63 0.06
N PRO A 119 3.91 8.85 0.75
CA PRO A 119 5.36 9.04 0.72
C PRO A 119 5.97 8.69 -0.63
N LYS A 120 5.38 7.73 -1.37
CA LYS A 120 5.84 7.31 -2.69
C LYS A 120 4.64 7.03 -3.60
N LEU A 121 4.41 7.93 -4.55
CA LEU A 121 3.44 7.79 -5.63
C LEU A 121 3.90 6.74 -6.64
N ASN A 122 2.96 6.12 -7.35
CA ASN A 122 3.24 5.14 -8.39
C ASN A 122 4.11 5.69 -9.52
N LYS A 123 3.81 6.92 -9.98
CA LYS A 123 4.63 7.66 -10.96
C LYS A 123 4.75 9.12 -10.57
N GLU A 124 5.48 9.88 -11.38
CA GLU A 124 5.69 11.31 -11.17
C GLU A 124 4.46 12.15 -11.48
N ILE A 125 4.29 13.22 -10.71
CA ILE A 125 3.31 14.29 -10.90
C ILE A 125 4.02 15.61 -11.19
N VAL A 126 3.27 16.60 -11.71
CA VAL A 126 3.72 17.97 -11.90
C VAL A 126 3.21 18.81 -10.72
N PRO A 127 4.03 19.08 -9.68
CA PRO A 127 3.58 19.73 -8.45
C PRO A 127 2.90 21.09 -8.70
N GLU A 128 3.44 21.86 -9.64
CA GLU A 128 2.95 23.21 -10.00
C GLU A 128 1.53 23.21 -10.56
N LYS A 129 1.08 22.09 -11.16
CA LYS A 129 -0.26 21.94 -11.73
C LYS A 129 -1.23 21.25 -10.78
N CYS A 130 -0.78 20.86 -9.59
CA CYS A 130 -1.63 20.24 -8.58
C CYS A 130 -2.48 21.31 -7.87
N LYS A 131 -3.70 20.94 -7.47
CA LYS A 131 -4.67 21.86 -6.88
C LYS A 131 -5.42 21.20 -5.74
N VAL A 132 -5.81 21.97 -4.74
CA VAL A 132 -6.71 21.53 -3.67
C VAL A 132 -7.96 22.40 -3.67
N VAL A 133 -9.11 21.74 -3.67
CA VAL A 133 -10.43 22.36 -3.61
C VAL A 133 -11.13 21.85 -2.37
N VAL A 134 -11.39 22.74 -1.43
CA VAL A 134 -12.16 22.43 -0.22
C VAL A 134 -13.65 22.64 -0.50
N LYS A 135 -14.46 21.63 -0.24
CA LYS A 135 -15.93 21.69 -0.27
C LYS A 135 -16.47 21.46 1.14
N PRO A 136 -17.73 21.83 1.43
CA PRO A 136 -18.29 21.74 2.79
C PRO A 136 -18.19 20.35 3.43
N THR A 137 -18.34 19.30 2.62
CA THR A 137 -18.37 17.89 3.06
C THR A 137 -17.15 17.07 2.66
N LYS A 138 -16.28 17.62 1.79
CA LYS A 138 -15.11 16.88 1.29
C LYS A 138 -14.04 17.81 0.74
N VAL A 139 -12.79 17.38 0.82
CA VAL A 139 -11.66 18.01 0.14
C VAL A 139 -11.29 17.18 -1.09
N VAL A 140 -11.12 17.86 -2.21
CA VAL A 140 -10.72 17.26 -3.48
C VAL A 140 -9.33 17.74 -3.85
N VAL A 141 -8.39 16.82 -3.93
CA VAL A 141 -7.00 17.08 -4.27
C VAL A 141 -6.77 16.55 -5.68
N THR A 142 -6.46 17.45 -6.60
CA THR A 142 -6.17 17.11 -7.99
C THR A 142 -4.67 17.11 -8.20
N LEU A 143 -4.11 15.95 -8.55
CA LEU A 143 -2.72 15.78 -8.94
C LEU A 143 -2.63 15.73 -10.48
N CYS A 144 -1.74 16.51 -11.07
CA CYS A 144 -1.47 16.43 -12.52
C CYS A 144 -0.37 15.41 -12.77
N LYS A 145 -0.60 14.41 -13.62
CA LYS A 145 0.42 13.41 -13.96
C LYS A 145 1.51 14.05 -14.80
N ALA A 146 2.77 13.63 -14.60
CA ALA A 146 3.88 14.04 -15.46
C ALA A 146 3.86 13.33 -16.83
N SER A 147 3.32 12.09 -16.86
CA SER A 147 3.13 11.32 -18.09
C SER A 147 1.69 10.83 -18.19
N LYS A 148 1.14 10.85 -19.42
CA LYS A 148 -0.21 10.38 -19.69
C LYS A 148 -0.29 8.87 -19.49
N GLY A 149 -1.45 8.40 -19.05
CA GLY A 149 -1.73 6.98 -18.87
C GLY A 149 -2.38 6.65 -17.53
N ASN A 150 -2.75 5.39 -17.37
CA ASN A 150 -3.47 4.90 -16.19
C ASN A 150 -2.50 4.38 -15.12
N TRP A 151 -2.78 4.69 -13.86
CA TRP A 151 -2.06 4.20 -12.68
C TRP A 151 -2.85 3.03 -12.09
N LEU A 152 -2.22 1.87 -11.93
CA LEU A 152 -2.88 0.71 -11.32
C LEU A 152 -3.13 0.91 -9.81
N ASP A 153 -2.29 1.72 -9.18
CA ASP A 153 -2.39 2.08 -7.76
C ASP A 153 -1.89 3.51 -7.57
N LEU A 154 -2.32 4.17 -6.49
CA LEU A 154 -1.81 5.47 -6.10
C LEU A 154 -0.43 5.35 -5.45
N TYR A 155 -0.24 4.29 -4.66
CA TYR A 155 1.03 4.00 -4.00
C TYR A 155 1.94 3.24 -4.96
N PHE A 156 3.24 3.53 -4.87
CA PHE A 156 4.23 2.68 -5.50
C PHE A 156 4.20 1.29 -4.87
N LYS A 157 3.87 0.29 -5.67
CA LYS A 157 4.05 -1.13 -5.33
C LYS A 157 5.25 -1.62 -6.14
N GLU A 158 6.24 -2.18 -5.46
CA GLU A 158 7.28 -2.92 -6.16
C GLU A 158 6.63 -4.13 -6.82
N ASP A 159 6.67 -4.18 -8.15
CA ASP A 159 6.43 -5.41 -8.88
C ASP A 159 7.54 -6.39 -8.49
N LYS A 160 7.25 -7.26 -7.52
CA LYS A 160 8.11 -8.41 -7.19
C LYS A 160 8.19 -9.44 -8.34
N PHE A 161 7.55 -9.16 -9.48
CA PHE A 161 7.46 -10.01 -10.66
C PHE A 161 7.79 -9.23 -11.95
N LYS A 162 8.86 -8.44 -11.96
CA LYS A 162 9.47 -8.05 -13.23
C LYS A 162 10.55 -9.09 -13.58
N PRO A 163 10.31 -10.02 -14.51
CA PRO A 163 11.43 -10.59 -15.23
C PRO A 163 12.15 -9.41 -15.90
N SER A 164 13.45 -9.28 -15.66
CA SER A 164 14.26 -8.24 -16.29
C SER A 164 14.09 -8.39 -17.81
N MET A 165 13.29 -7.52 -18.42
CA MET A 165 13.37 -7.28 -19.86
C MET A 165 14.58 -6.39 -20.11
N ASP A 166 15.77 -6.91 -19.78
CA ASP A 166 16.97 -6.48 -20.47
C ASP A 166 16.79 -6.94 -21.92
N LYS A 167 16.50 -5.97 -22.79
CA LYS A 167 16.39 -6.15 -24.24
C LYS A 167 17.76 -6.43 -24.88
N GLU A 168 18.55 -7.31 -24.29
CA GLU A 168 19.83 -7.76 -24.85
C GLU A 168 20.15 -9.23 -24.53
N LYS A 169 19.33 -9.94 -23.74
CA LYS A 169 19.56 -11.38 -23.51
C LYS A 169 18.60 -12.18 -24.36
N ASP A 170 19.20 -12.97 -25.26
CA ASP A 170 18.55 -13.87 -26.21
C ASP A 170 17.27 -14.51 -25.65
N PRO A 171 16.19 -14.64 -26.44
CA PRO A 171 14.93 -15.27 -26.02
C PRO A 171 15.12 -16.63 -25.33
N MET A 172 16.22 -17.33 -25.63
CA MET A 172 16.60 -18.62 -25.04
C MET A 172 17.09 -18.50 -23.58
N SER A 173 17.68 -17.38 -23.17
CA SER A 173 18.12 -17.10 -21.80
C SER A 173 16.94 -16.87 -20.85
N GLY A 174 15.90 -16.18 -21.30
CA GLY A 174 14.71 -15.92 -20.48
C GLY A 174 13.95 -17.21 -20.13
N ILE A 175 14.02 -18.21 -21.01
CA ILE A 175 13.43 -19.53 -20.80
C ILE A 175 14.22 -20.38 -19.80
N MET A 176 15.56 -20.30 -19.81
CA MET A 176 16.39 -21.00 -18.80
C MET A 176 16.16 -20.48 -17.38
N ASP A 177 16.05 -19.15 -17.22
CA ASP A 177 15.85 -18.54 -15.90
C ASP A 177 14.45 -18.84 -15.35
N LEU A 178 13.44 -18.85 -16.23
CA LEU A 178 12.07 -19.24 -15.88
C LEU A 178 11.99 -20.73 -15.47
N MET A 179 12.69 -21.62 -16.18
CA MET A 179 12.75 -23.06 -15.82
C MET A 179 13.51 -23.29 -14.51
N LYS A 180 14.55 -22.50 -14.22
CA LYS A 180 15.33 -22.60 -12.99
C LYS A 180 14.50 -22.19 -11.76
N ASN A 181 13.75 -21.10 -11.88
CA ASN A 181 12.89 -20.64 -10.78
C ASN A 181 11.73 -21.62 -10.52
N MET A 182 11.18 -22.26 -11.56
CA MET A 182 10.19 -23.34 -11.39
C MET A 182 10.78 -24.63 -10.79
N TYR A 183 12.07 -24.92 -11.01
CA TYR A 183 12.74 -26.07 -10.39
C TYR A 183 13.06 -25.79 -8.91
N GLU A 184 13.41 -24.56 -8.55
CA GLU A 184 13.74 -24.19 -7.16
C GLU A 184 12.48 -24.06 -6.27
N GLU A 185 11.35 -23.62 -6.83
CA GLU A 185 10.09 -23.44 -6.09
C GLU A 185 9.08 -24.60 -6.23
N GLY A 186 9.29 -25.51 -7.19
CA GLY A 186 8.36 -26.60 -7.51
C GLY A 186 8.53 -27.85 -6.64
N ASP A 187 7.40 -28.43 -6.21
CA ASP A 187 7.31 -29.74 -5.55
C ASP A 187 8.00 -30.84 -6.41
N GLU A 188 8.50 -31.90 -5.77
CA GLU A 188 9.41 -32.91 -6.35
C GLU A 188 8.86 -33.57 -7.63
N ASP A 189 7.53 -33.65 -7.79
CA ASP A 189 6.88 -34.19 -8.99
C ASP A 189 6.98 -33.27 -10.23
N MET A 190 7.04 -31.96 -10.04
CA MET A 190 7.16 -31.00 -11.15
C MET A 190 8.60 -30.99 -11.70
N LYS A 191 9.59 -31.10 -10.82
CA LYS A 191 11.01 -31.27 -11.16
C LYS A 191 11.26 -32.49 -12.04
N ARG A 192 10.65 -33.63 -11.70
CA ARG A 192 10.75 -34.88 -12.47
C ARG A 192 10.19 -34.73 -13.88
N THR A 193 9.06 -34.03 -14.01
CA THR A 193 8.41 -33.81 -15.30
C THR A 193 9.24 -32.91 -16.22
N ILE A 194 9.83 -31.85 -15.68
CA ILE A 194 10.72 -30.94 -16.44
C ILE A 194 12.03 -31.65 -16.83
N ALA A 195 12.62 -32.42 -15.91
CA ALA A 195 13.82 -33.20 -16.21
C ALA A 195 13.57 -34.26 -17.31
N LYS A 196 12.39 -34.89 -17.31
CA LYS A 196 11.98 -35.83 -18.35
C LYS A 196 11.83 -35.14 -19.70
N ALA A 197 11.15 -33.99 -19.76
CA ALA A 197 10.99 -33.22 -21.00
C ALA A 197 12.34 -32.74 -21.57
N TRP A 198 13.29 -32.33 -20.73
CA TRP A 198 14.65 -31.96 -21.15
C TRP A 198 15.45 -33.15 -21.69
N THR A 199 15.28 -34.33 -21.09
CA THR A 199 15.95 -35.56 -21.52
C THR A 199 15.36 -36.07 -22.85
N ASP A 200 14.05 -35.99 -23.03
CA ASP A 200 13.37 -36.37 -24.27
C ASP A 200 13.71 -35.41 -25.42
N ALA A 201 13.77 -34.10 -25.16
CA ALA A 201 14.18 -33.11 -26.16
C ALA A 201 15.65 -33.24 -26.58
N ARG A 202 16.55 -33.65 -25.67
CA ARG A 202 17.98 -33.82 -25.97
C ARG A 202 18.31 -35.17 -26.60
N SER A 203 17.52 -36.20 -26.32
CA SER A 203 17.74 -37.54 -26.88
C SER A 203 17.19 -37.73 -28.30
N GLY A 204 16.55 -36.70 -28.88
CA GLY A 204 16.06 -36.74 -30.26
C GLY A 204 15.03 -37.84 -30.51
N LYS A 205 14.41 -38.41 -29.46
CA LYS A 205 13.31 -39.35 -29.59
C LYS A 205 12.03 -38.54 -29.79
N THR A 206 11.81 -38.08 -31.02
CA THR A 206 10.44 -37.99 -31.53
C THR A 206 9.82 -39.36 -31.35
N THR A 207 8.84 -39.48 -30.45
CA THR A 207 7.91 -40.60 -30.48
C THR A 207 7.19 -40.54 -31.82
N ASP A 208 7.74 -41.25 -32.78
CA ASP A 208 7.15 -41.52 -34.08
C ASP A 208 5.93 -42.41 -33.80
N SER A 209 4.77 -41.79 -33.65
CA SER A 209 3.49 -42.48 -33.57
C SER A 209 2.65 -42.10 -34.78
N LEU A 210 3.15 -42.37 -35.99
CA LEU A 210 2.31 -42.43 -37.18
C LEU A 210 2.81 -43.52 -38.15
N SER A 211 2.41 -44.77 -37.93
CA SER A 211 2.16 -45.70 -39.04
C SER A 211 1.32 -46.92 -38.64
N GLY A 212 0.10 -46.97 -39.19
CA GLY A 212 -0.50 -48.21 -39.69
C GLY A 212 -1.25 -49.08 -38.69
N LEU A 213 -2.58 -49.07 -38.79
CA LEU A 213 -3.29 -50.34 -38.81
C LEU A 213 -4.23 -50.37 -40.01
N HIS A 214 -3.95 -51.37 -40.84
CA HIS A 214 -4.74 -51.90 -41.94
C HIS A 214 -6.05 -52.50 -41.41
#